data_AF-A0A1A2MYH5-F1
#
_entry.id   AF-A0A1A2MYH5-F1
#
_cell.length_a   1.000
_cell.length_b   1.000
_cell.length_c   1.000
_cell.angle_alpha   90.00
_cell.angle_beta   90.00
_cell.angle_gamma   90.00
#
_symmetry.space_group_name_H-M   'P 1'
#
loop_
_entity.id
_entity.type
_entity.pdbx_description
1 polymer ?
#
loop_
_entity_poly.entity_id
_entity_poly.type
_entity_poly.pdbx_seq_one_letter_code
_entity_poly.pdbx_strand_id
1 'polypeptide(L)'
;MSPFEPKGETARWRILYRLLSQTEVDDILTYEDMASALELDPEVDRHTIQVAMRRAASELEKVEKHAVEAVKNVGYRVVEPEEHLRLAKQQQRRSSKALVRGHSKVTNVDLSGVDPEVRQAFQVVASAFAMQMEFNRRTDIRQKKLEDALESVREQSTRTDEEVSELRRRLEKLEKESSD
;
A
#
# COMPACT_ATOMS: atom_id res chain seq x y z
N MET A 1 21.83 -29.32 15.11
CA MET A 1 21.58 -28.25 14.12
C MET A 1 22.92 -27.71 13.68
N SER A 2 23.17 -27.62 12.37
CA SER A 2 24.38 -26.96 11.87
C SER A 2 24.29 -25.46 12.17
N PRO A 3 25.38 -24.80 12.61
CA PRO A 3 25.43 -23.35 12.77
C PRO A 3 25.07 -22.64 11.46
N PHE A 4 24.45 -21.46 11.56
CA PHE A 4 24.21 -20.61 10.40
C PHE A 4 25.54 -20.11 9.83
N GLU A 5 25.77 -20.35 8.54
CA GLU A 5 26.95 -19.85 7.83
C GLU A 5 26.54 -18.64 6.96
N PRO A 6 27.05 -17.44 7.24
CA PRO A 6 26.74 -16.26 6.46
C PRO A 6 27.31 -16.38 5.04
N LYS A 7 26.47 -16.17 4.02
CA LYS A 7 26.85 -16.24 2.60
C LYS A 7 27.65 -15.03 2.09
N GLY A 8 28.33 -14.29 2.98
CA GLY A 8 29.08 -13.08 2.66
C GLY A 8 29.19 -12.10 3.83
N GLU A 9 30.02 -11.05 3.66
CA GLU A 9 30.31 -10.06 4.70
C GLU A 9 29.16 -9.07 4.94
N THR A 10 28.45 -8.70 3.87
CA THR A 10 27.30 -7.78 3.94
C THR A 10 26.01 -8.54 3.67
N ALA A 11 25.00 -8.31 4.52
CA ALA A 11 23.67 -8.86 4.28
C ALA A 11 23.07 -8.30 2.98
N ARG A 12 22.63 -9.16 2.06
CA ARG A 12 22.08 -8.78 0.75
C ARG A 12 21.04 -7.67 0.79
N TRP A 13 20.15 -7.67 1.79
CA TRP A 13 19.14 -6.63 1.93
C TRP A 13 19.73 -5.22 2.15
N ARG A 14 20.92 -5.11 2.76
CA ARG A 14 21.62 -3.82 2.94
C ARG A 14 22.17 -3.28 1.63
N ILE A 15 22.61 -4.18 0.74
CA ILE A 15 23.05 -3.81 -0.61
C ILE A 15 21.86 -3.24 -1.38
N LEU A 16 20.73 -3.97 -1.40
CA LEU A 16 19.51 -3.50 -2.05
C LEU A 16 18.93 -2.23 -1.42
N TYR A 17 19.01 -2.09 -0.09
CA TYR A 17 18.61 -0.85 0.59
C TYR A 17 19.41 0.34 0.07
N ARG A 18 20.73 0.21 -0.06
CA ARG A 18 21.58 1.28 -0.58
C ARG A 18 21.20 1.67 -2.01
N LEU A 19 20.91 0.68 -2.87
CA LEU A 19 20.44 0.95 -4.23
C LEU A 19 19.12 1.71 -4.23
N LEU A 20 18.15 1.28 -3.43
CA LEU A 20 16.86 1.96 -3.31
C LEU A 20 16.99 3.38 -2.79
N SER A 21 17.86 3.63 -1.80
CA SER A 21 18.10 4.97 -1.28
C SER A 21 18.71 5.93 -2.32
N GLN A 22 19.23 5.40 -3.43
CA GLN A 22 19.78 6.16 -4.55
C GLN A 22 18.83 6.21 -5.76
N THR A 23 17.73 5.47 -5.71
CA THR A 23 16.73 5.42 -6.79
C THR A 23 15.76 6.58 -6.60
N GLU A 24 15.49 7.34 -7.68
CA GLU A 24 14.55 8.46 -7.61
C GLU A 24 13.09 7.96 -7.53
N VAL A 25 12.18 8.87 -7.19
CA VAL A 25 10.74 8.58 -7.22
C VAL A 25 10.32 8.27 -8.66
N ASP A 26 9.43 7.31 -8.82
CA ASP A 26 8.97 6.72 -10.08
C ASP A 26 9.98 5.88 -10.87
N ASP A 27 11.25 5.90 -10.49
CA ASP A 27 12.22 4.98 -11.06
C ASP A 27 12.01 3.54 -10.57
N ILE A 28 12.37 2.60 -11.45
CA ILE A 28 12.24 1.16 -11.22
C ILE A 28 13.62 0.56 -11.02
N LEU A 29 13.85 0.01 -9.83
CA LEU A 29 14.99 -0.87 -9.59
C LEU A 29 14.67 -2.26 -10.16
N THR A 30 15.35 -2.63 -11.26
CA THR A 30 15.02 -3.84 -12.03
C THR A 30 15.56 -5.12 -11.39
N TYR A 31 15.05 -6.29 -11.81
CA TYR A 31 15.61 -7.58 -11.39
C TYR A 31 17.06 -7.76 -11.83
N GLU A 32 17.42 -7.23 -13.00
CA GLU A 32 18.75 -7.25 -13.56
C GLU A 32 19.73 -6.41 -12.72
N ASP A 33 19.32 -5.20 -12.30
CA ASP A 33 20.14 -4.34 -11.43
C ASP A 33 20.37 -4.99 -10.06
N MET A 34 19.30 -5.53 -9.47
CA MET A 34 19.39 -6.22 -8.18
C MET A 34 20.23 -7.49 -8.26
N ALA A 35 20.10 -8.27 -9.33
CA ALA A 35 20.86 -9.49 -9.54
C ALA A 35 22.36 -9.18 -9.71
N SER A 36 22.67 -8.17 -10.53
CA SER A 36 24.04 -7.71 -10.76
C SER A 36 24.71 -7.25 -9.47
N ALA A 37 24.00 -6.48 -8.64
CA ALA A 37 24.55 -5.99 -7.37
C ALA A 37 24.73 -7.07 -6.30
N LEU A 38 24.01 -8.19 -6.42
CA LEU A 38 24.09 -9.32 -5.49
C LEU A 38 24.95 -10.48 -6.01
N GLU A 39 25.49 -10.36 -7.23
CA GLU A 39 26.19 -11.43 -7.95
C GLU A 39 25.34 -12.71 -8.05
N LEU A 40 24.07 -12.54 -8.42
CA LEU A 40 23.08 -13.60 -8.57
C LEU A 40 22.52 -13.64 -10.00
N ASP A 41 21.83 -14.73 -10.34
CA ASP A 41 21.09 -14.82 -11.60
C ASP A 41 19.63 -14.31 -11.41
N PRO A 42 19.14 -13.37 -12.25
CA PRO A 42 17.83 -12.76 -12.07
C PRO A 42 16.64 -13.71 -12.25
N GLU A 43 16.82 -14.85 -12.94
CA GLU A 43 15.78 -15.84 -13.19
C GLU A 43 15.91 -17.04 -12.24
N VAL A 44 17.11 -17.55 -12.03
CA VAL A 44 17.37 -18.70 -11.14
C VAL A 44 17.24 -18.31 -9.68
N ASP A 45 17.80 -17.16 -9.29
CA ASP A 45 17.83 -16.69 -7.90
C ASP A 45 16.76 -15.64 -7.58
N ARG A 46 15.75 -15.50 -8.44
CA ARG A 46 14.67 -14.51 -8.30
C ARG A 46 14.04 -14.52 -6.91
N HIS A 47 13.81 -15.70 -6.33
CA HIS A 47 13.26 -15.81 -4.98
C HIS A 47 14.18 -15.20 -3.91
N THR A 48 15.48 -15.47 -4.00
CA THR A 48 16.49 -14.93 -3.07
C THR A 48 16.54 -13.40 -3.14
N ILE A 49 16.50 -12.85 -4.37
CA ILE A 49 16.45 -11.40 -4.62
C ILE A 49 15.19 -10.81 -3.97
N GLN A 50 14.02 -11.39 -4.22
CA GLN A 50 12.75 -10.92 -3.66
C GLN A 50 12.73 -10.95 -2.13
N VAL A 51 13.31 -11.98 -1.50
CA VAL A 51 13.39 -12.08 -0.03
C VAL A 51 14.26 -10.96 0.55
N ALA A 52 15.42 -10.69 -0.06
CA ALA A 52 16.27 -9.57 0.35
C ALA A 52 15.55 -8.22 0.13
N MET A 53 14.88 -8.08 -1.00
CA MET A 53 14.18 -6.86 -1.40
C MET A 53 13.01 -6.52 -0.47
N ARG A 54 12.25 -7.51 0.02
CA ARG A 54 11.18 -7.27 1.01
C ARG A 54 11.70 -6.60 2.28
N ARG A 55 12.89 -7.01 2.74
CA ARG A 55 13.51 -6.39 3.92
C ARG A 55 14.03 -5.00 3.61
N ALA A 56 14.71 -4.83 2.47
CA ALA A 56 15.19 -3.52 2.03
C ALA A 56 14.05 -2.49 1.91
N ALA A 57 12.95 -2.87 1.25
CA ALA A 57 11.72 -2.08 1.14
C ALA A 57 11.16 -1.66 2.51
N SER A 58 11.08 -2.61 3.46
CA SER A 58 10.54 -2.32 4.78
C SER A 58 11.42 -1.35 5.57
N GLU A 59 12.74 -1.44 5.43
CA GLU A 59 13.66 -0.51 6.08
C GLU A 59 13.61 0.88 5.42
N LEU A 60 13.53 0.94 4.09
CA LEU A 60 13.36 2.19 3.34
C LEU A 60 12.09 2.94 3.78
N GLU A 61 10.97 2.22 3.90
CA GLU A 61 9.70 2.82 4.36
C GLU A 61 9.80 3.36 5.79
N LYS A 62 10.50 2.65 6.68
CA LYS A 62 10.61 3.05 8.10
C LYS A 62 11.58 4.19 8.32
N VAL A 63 12.73 4.16 7.65
CA VAL A 63 13.84 5.10 7.87
C VAL A 63 13.67 6.33 6.98
N GLU A 64 13.57 6.12 5.67
CA GLU A 64 13.55 7.19 4.65
C GLU A 64 12.14 7.64 4.27
N LYS A 65 11.10 6.97 4.78
CA LYS A 65 9.67 7.27 4.50
C LYS A 65 9.25 7.08 3.04
N HIS A 66 10.00 6.29 2.28
CA HIS A 66 9.66 5.93 0.90
C HIS A 66 9.13 4.50 0.82
N ALA A 67 7.98 4.31 0.18
CA ALA A 67 7.46 2.98 -0.13
C ALA A 67 7.87 2.54 -1.54
N VAL A 68 7.76 1.23 -1.79
CA VAL A 68 7.98 0.65 -3.11
C VAL A 68 6.81 -0.22 -3.53
N GLU A 69 6.54 -0.27 -4.83
CA GLU A 69 5.54 -1.14 -5.43
C GLU A 69 6.20 -2.11 -6.42
N ALA A 70 5.82 -3.38 -6.35
CA ALA A 70 6.30 -4.38 -7.28
C ALA A 70 5.69 -4.16 -8.68
N VAL A 71 6.54 -3.99 -9.68
CA VAL A 71 6.18 -3.96 -11.09
C VAL A 71 6.34 -5.36 -11.67
N LYS A 72 5.25 -5.92 -12.19
CA LYS A 72 5.18 -7.32 -12.63
C LYS A 72 6.28 -7.63 -13.64
N ASN A 73 7.10 -8.64 -13.34
CA ASN A 73 8.21 -9.13 -14.17
C ASN A 73 9.32 -8.10 -14.48
N VAL A 74 9.33 -6.94 -13.82
CA VAL A 74 10.33 -5.89 -14.06
C VAL A 74 11.18 -5.64 -12.82
N GLY A 75 10.55 -5.35 -11.68
CA GLY A 75 11.29 -4.96 -10.49
C GLY A 75 10.41 -4.25 -9.47
N TYR A 76 10.97 -3.22 -8.83
CA TYR A 76 10.30 -2.44 -7.80
C TYR A 76 10.43 -0.94 -8.08
N ARG A 77 9.28 -0.25 -8.14
CA ARG A 77 9.20 1.19 -8.34
C ARG A 77 9.18 1.90 -6.99
N VAL A 78 9.97 2.96 -6.81
CA VAL A 78 9.81 3.88 -5.67
C VAL A 78 8.58 4.74 -5.93
N VAL A 79 7.59 4.68 -5.04
CA VAL A 79 6.30 5.35 -5.29
C VAL A 79 6.30 6.79 -4.80
N GLU A 80 5.41 7.61 -5.37
CA GLU A 80 5.18 8.95 -4.85
C GLU A 80 4.55 8.90 -3.43
N PRO A 81 4.79 9.91 -2.58
CA PRO A 81 4.20 9.97 -1.24
C PRO A 81 2.67 9.84 -1.23
N GLU A 82 1.98 10.42 -2.22
CA GLU A 82 0.52 10.35 -2.33
C GLU A 82 0.02 8.92 -2.57
N GLU A 83 0.82 8.08 -3.23
CA GLU A 83 0.49 6.69 -3.50
C GLU A 83 0.53 5.80 -2.25
N HIS A 84 1.16 6.24 -1.15
CA HIS A 84 1.14 5.51 0.12
C HIS A 84 -0.31 5.27 0.59
N LEU A 85 -1.22 6.22 0.34
CA LEU A 85 -2.63 6.07 0.68
C LEU A 85 -3.29 4.93 -0.11
N ARG A 86 -2.98 4.84 -1.41
CA ARG A 86 -3.47 3.75 -2.27
C ARG A 86 -2.94 2.40 -1.80
N LEU A 87 -1.65 2.33 -1.45
CA LEU A 87 -1.03 1.11 -0.91
C LEU A 87 -1.64 0.69 0.43
N ALA A 88 -1.87 1.63 1.34
CA ALA A 88 -2.53 1.37 2.62
C ALA A 88 -3.96 0.82 2.43
N LYS A 89 -4.75 1.40 1.52
CA LYS A 89 -6.07 0.89 1.14
C LYS A 89 -6.01 -0.54 0.59
N GLN A 90 -4.99 -0.85 -0.22
CA GLN A 90 -4.81 -2.21 -0.73
C GLN A 90 -4.55 -3.21 0.41
N GLN A 91 -3.73 -2.84 1.40
CA GLN A 91 -3.47 -3.68 2.57
C GLN A 91 -4.72 -3.87 3.44
N GLN A 92 -5.51 -2.80 3.66
CA GLN A 92 -6.79 -2.88 4.36
C GLN A 92 -7.76 -3.86 3.67
N ARG A 93 -7.89 -3.78 2.34
CA ARG A 93 -8.71 -4.72 1.54
C ARG A 93 -8.25 -6.17 1.69
N ARG A 94 -6.94 -6.41 1.68
CA ARG A 94 -6.37 -7.76 1.89
C ARG A 94 -6.66 -8.27 3.31
N SER A 95 -6.49 -7.41 4.32
CA SER A 95 -6.81 -7.71 5.72
C SER A 95 -8.29 -8.09 5.89
N SER A 96 -9.21 -7.30 5.33
CA SER A 96 -10.65 -7.62 5.37
C SER A 96 -10.97 -8.98 4.74
N LYS A 97 -10.33 -9.34 3.61
CA LYS A 97 -10.48 -10.68 3.02
C LYS A 97 -9.92 -11.78 3.91
N ALA A 98 -8.80 -11.53 4.60
CA ALA A 98 -8.22 -12.49 5.54
C ALA A 98 -9.12 -12.70 6.76
N LEU A 99 -9.76 -11.65 7.28
CA LEU A 99 -10.74 -11.75 8.37
C LEU A 99 -11.94 -12.61 7.99
N VAL A 100 -12.50 -12.41 6.79
CA VAL A 100 -13.61 -13.25 6.29
C VAL A 100 -13.20 -14.73 6.22
N ARG A 101 -11.99 -15.00 5.73
CA ARG A 101 -11.46 -16.37 5.68
C ARG A 101 -11.25 -16.95 7.08
N GLY A 102 -10.71 -16.17 8.01
CA GLY A 102 -10.52 -16.56 9.41
C GLY A 102 -11.84 -16.87 10.11
N HIS A 103 -12.84 -15.99 9.97
CA HIS A 103 -14.20 -16.21 10.45
C HIS A 103 -14.77 -17.53 9.93
N SER A 104 -14.64 -17.79 8.63
CA SER A 104 -15.12 -19.04 8.03
C SER A 104 -14.51 -20.29 8.66
N LYS A 105 -13.25 -20.25 9.10
CA LYS A 105 -12.60 -21.41 9.76
C LYS A 105 -13.15 -21.69 11.15
N VAL A 106 -13.61 -20.67 11.87
CA VAL A 106 -14.17 -20.83 13.22
C VAL A 106 -15.67 -21.07 13.23
N THR A 107 -16.39 -20.73 12.15
CA THR A 107 -17.83 -21.00 12.02
C THR A 107 -18.14 -22.33 11.32
N ASN A 108 -17.30 -22.76 10.39
CA ASN A 108 -17.55 -23.95 9.57
C ASN A 108 -16.73 -25.15 10.07
N VAL A 109 -16.97 -25.53 11.32
CA VAL A 109 -16.31 -26.64 12.01
C VAL A 109 -17.37 -27.53 12.67
N ASP A 110 -17.20 -28.85 12.58
CA ASP A 110 -18.01 -29.78 13.37
C ASP A 110 -17.49 -29.80 14.81
N LEU A 111 -18.36 -29.41 15.74
CA LEU A 111 -18.05 -29.34 17.18
C LEU A 111 -18.61 -30.56 17.93
N SER A 112 -19.09 -31.57 17.22
CA SER A 112 -19.45 -32.87 17.79
C SER A 112 -18.19 -33.53 18.37
N GLY A 113 -18.26 -33.92 19.64
CA GLY A 113 -17.11 -34.49 20.37
C GLY A 113 -16.03 -33.49 20.80
N VAL A 114 -16.20 -32.18 20.56
CA VAL A 114 -15.29 -31.16 21.10
C VAL A 114 -15.67 -30.85 22.55
N ASP A 115 -14.63 -30.67 23.39
CA ASP A 115 -14.76 -30.28 24.78
C ASP A 115 -15.59 -28.96 24.93
N PRO A 116 -16.48 -28.85 25.93
CA PRO A 116 -17.30 -27.66 26.11
C PRO A 116 -16.53 -26.34 26.21
N GLU A 117 -15.36 -26.31 26.85
CA GLU A 117 -14.54 -25.09 26.99
C GLU A 117 -13.95 -24.69 25.64
N VAL A 118 -13.49 -25.67 24.86
CA VAL A 118 -12.98 -25.43 23.50
C VAL A 118 -14.12 -24.94 22.59
N ARG A 119 -15.33 -25.53 22.71
CA ARG A 119 -16.53 -25.07 21.98
C ARG A 119 -16.85 -23.61 22.31
N GLN A 120 -16.77 -23.23 23.58
CA GLN A 120 -16.96 -21.85 24.00
C GLN A 120 -15.91 -20.92 23.38
N ALA A 121 -14.64 -21.35 23.31
CA ALA A 121 -13.59 -20.58 22.66
C ALA A 121 -13.89 -20.31 21.18
N PHE A 122 -14.39 -21.30 20.42
CA PHE A 122 -14.82 -21.11 19.04
C PHE A 122 -15.89 -20.02 18.89
N GLN A 123 -16.90 -20.01 19.77
CA GLN A 123 -17.96 -18.99 19.74
C GLN A 123 -17.43 -17.58 20.04
N VAL A 124 -16.53 -17.46 21.02
CA VAL A 124 -15.89 -16.19 21.37
C VAL A 124 -15.05 -15.67 20.20
N VAL A 125 -14.23 -16.52 19.58
CA VAL A 125 -13.41 -16.14 18.44
C VAL A 125 -14.26 -15.77 17.22
N ALA A 126 -15.33 -16.51 16.94
CA ALA A 126 -16.28 -16.17 15.87
C ALA A 126 -16.90 -14.78 16.09
N SER A 127 -17.31 -14.48 17.32
CA SER A 127 -17.85 -13.18 17.71
C SER A 127 -16.82 -12.06 17.54
N ALA A 128 -15.57 -12.29 17.93
CA ALA A 128 -14.47 -11.33 17.76
C ALA A 128 -14.23 -10.99 16.28
N PHE A 129 -14.19 -12.00 15.41
CA PHE A 129 -14.09 -11.78 13.96
C PHE A 129 -15.28 -10.98 13.41
N ALA A 130 -16.51 -11.31 13.82
CA ALA A 130 -17.71 -10.59 13.39
C ALA A 130 -17.66 -9.11 13.77
N MET A 131 -17.26 -8.80 15.02
CA MET A 131 -17.09 -7.43 15.49
C MET A 131 -16.01 -6.68 14.70
N GLN A 132 -14.87 -7.32 14.43
CA GLN A 132 -13.78 -6.70 13.66
C GLN A 132 -14.19 -6.42 12.21
N MET A 133 -14.92 -7.34 11.57
CA MET A 133 -15.44 -7.14 10.21
C MET A 133 -16.44 -5.98 10.14
N GLU A 134 -17.34 -5.87 11.12
CA GLU A 134 -18.30 -4.75 11.19
C GLU A 134 -17.59 -3.41 11.44
N PHE A 135 -16.57 -3.38 12.30
CA PHE A 135 -15.75 -2.19 12.50
C PHE A 135 -15.06 -1.73 11.21
N ASN A 136 -14.44 -2.67 10.48
CA ASN A 136 -13.81 -2.37 9.19
C ASN A 136 -14.83 -1.82 8.19
N ARG A 137 -15.99 -2.47 8.07
CA ARG A 137 -17.07 -2.03 7.18
C ARG A 137 -17.52 -0.59 7.48
N ARG A 138 -17.71 -0.25 8.76
CA ARG A 138 -18.09 1.12 9.17
C ARG A 138 -17.02 2.14 8.83
N THR A 139 -15.76 1.78 9.01
CA THR A 139 -14.62 2.63 8.69
C THR A 139 -14.53 2.87 7.18
N ASP A 140 -14.69 1.83 6.36
CA ASP A 140 -14.73 1.94 4.89
C ASP A 140 -15.84 2.90 4.43
N ILE A 141 -17.03 2.81 5.02
CA ILE A 141 -18.15 3.73 4.71
C ILE A 141 -17.79 5.18 5.05
N ARG A 142 -17.15 5.43 6.20
CA ARG A 142 -16.74 6.78 6.61
C ARG A 142 -15.65 7.34 5.70
N GLN A 143 -14.65 6.52 5.35
CA GLN A 143 -13.59 6.90 4.42
C GLN A 143 -14.17 7.26 3.06
N LYS A 144 -15.08 6.44 2.52
CA LYS A 144 -15.75 6.75 1.25
C LYS A 144 -16.50 8.08 1.31
N LYS A 145 -17.27 8.35 2.36
CA LYS A 145 -17.96 9.64 2.53
C LYS A 145 -17.02 10.84 2.55
N LEU A 146 -15.84 10.68 3.18
CA LEU A 146 -14.82 11.72 3.19
C LEU A 146 -14.25 11.94 1.78
N GLU A 147 -13.97 10.87 1.06
CA GLU A 147 -13.48 10.92 -0.33
C GLU A 147 -14.49 11.62 -1.25
N ASP A 148 -15.77 11.21 -1.19
CA ASP A 148 -16.86 11.80 -1.97
C ASP A 148 -17.01 13.31 -1.64
N ALA A 149 -16.86 13.69 -0.36
CA ALA A 149 -16.92 15.09 0.05
C ALA A 149 -15.73 15.92 -0.45
N LEU A 150 -14.52 15.36 -0.42
CA LEU A 150 -13.32 16.02 -0.95
C LEU A 150 -13.38 16.19 -2.46
N GLU A 151 -13.89 15.19 -3.18
CA GLU A 151 -14.12 15.26 -4.62
C GLU A 151 -15.11 16.38 -4.98
N SER A 152 -16.25 16.45 -4.26
CA SER A 152 -17.22 17.53 -4.45
C SER A 152 -16.64 18.93 -4.18
N VAL A 153 -15.80 19.08 -3.16
CA VAL A 153 -15.11 20.36 -2.88
C VAL A 153 -14.13 20.72 -4.01
N ARG A 154 -13.40 19.74 -4.55
CA ARG A 154 -12.50 19.96 -5.70
C ARG A 154 -13.27 20.41 -6.94
N GLU A 155 -14.37 19.75 -7.27
CA GLU A 155 -15.23 20.13 -8.41
C GLU A 155 -15.79 21.56 -8.25
N GLN A 156 -16.23 21.92 -7.04
CA GLN A 156 -16.70 23.27 -6.75
C GLN A 156 -15.60 24.31 -6.91
N SER A 157 -14.39 24.04 -6.41
CA SER A 157 -13.24 24.94 -6.56
C SER A 157 -12.90 25.18 -8.03
N THR A 158 -12.82 24.12 -8.84
CA THR A 158 -12.54 24.25 -10.28
C THR A 158 -13.59 25.10 -10.97
N ARG A 159 -14.88 24.88 -10.67
CA ARG A 159 -15.96 25.69 -11.25
C ARG A 159 -15.87 27.16 -10.83
N THR A 160 -15.54 27.43 -9.57
CA THR A 160 -15.33 28.80 -9.09
C THR A 160 -14.13 29.45 -9.77
N ASP A 161 -13.03 28.74 -10.00
CA ASP A 161 -11.87 29.27 -10.71
C ASP A 161 -12.18 29.60 -12.18
N GLU A 162 -13.01 28.78 -12.84
CA GLU A 162 -13.53 29.03 -14.18
C GLU A 162 -14.43 30.28 -14.21
N GLU A 163 -15.38 30.39 -13.28
CA GLU A 163 -16.28 31.54 -13.15
C GLU A 163 -15.52 32.83 -12.87
N VAL A 164 -14.53 32.81 -11.96
CA VAL A 164 -13.67 33.96 -11.66
C VAL A 164 -12.85 34.36 -12.89
N SER A 165 -12.34 33.40 -13.65
CA SER A 165 -11.60 33.66 -14.88
C SER A 165 -12.47 34.30 -15.97
N GLU A 166 -13.73 33.86 -16.09
CA GLU A 166 -14.71 34.45 -17.00
C GLU A 166 -15.07 35.89 -16.59
N LEU A 167 -15.36 36.11 -15.30
CA LEU A 167 -15.68 37.44 -14.76
C LEU A 167 -14.53 38.43 -14.95
N ARG A 168 -13.28 38.00 -14.73
CA ARG A 168 -12.09 38.82 -15.00
C ARG A 168 -11.98 39.23 -16.47
N ARG A 169 -12.17 38.30 -17.41
CA ARG A 169 -12.20 38.63 -18.86
C ARG A 169 -13.31 39.63 -19.19
N ARG A 170 -14.47 39.48 -18.57
CA ARG A 170 -15.62 40.36 -18.82
C ARG A 170 -15.38 41.77 -18.28
N LEU A 171 -14.77 41.89 -17.10
CA LEU A 171 -14.32 43.16 -16.52
C LEU A 171 -13.28 43.83 -17.42
N GLU A 172 -12.24 43.11 -17.84
CA GLU A 172 -11.22 43.66 -18.77
C GLU A 172 -11.83 44.18 -20.07
N LYS A 173 -12.85 43.50 -20.59
CA LYS A 173 -13.57 43.93 -21.80
C LYS A 173 -14.35 45.23 -21.56
N LEU A 174 -15.07 45.31 -20.44
CA LEU A 174 -15.84 46.50 -20.07
C LEU A 174 -14.94 47.70 -19.76
N GLU A 175 -13.80 47.49 -19.09
CA GLU A 175 -12.83 48.55 -18.81
C GLU A 175 -12.19 49.10 -20.09
N LYS A 176 -11.97 48.25 -21.11
CA LYS A 176 -11.54 48.69 -22.44
C LYS A 176 -12.61 49.49 -23.17
N GLU A 177 -13.87 49.04 -23.11
CA GLU A 177 -15.01 49.73 -23.74
C GLU A 177 -15.37 51.06 -23.05
N SER A 178 -15.00 51.25 -21.78
CA SER A 178 -15.24 52.50 -21.03
C SER A 178 -14.09 53.51 -21.08
N SER A 179 -12.94 53.13 -21.66
CA SER A 179 -11.73 53.97 -21.74
C SER A 179 -11.52 54.60 -23.13
N ASP A 180 -12.41 54.34 -24.09
CA ASP A 180 -12.57 55.02 -25.38
C ASP A 180 -13.73 56.04 -25.31
#